data_AF-A0A2D0K701-F1
#
_entry.id   AF-A0A2D0K701-F1
#
_cell.length_a   1.000
_cell.length_b   1.000
_cell.length_c   1.000
_cell.angle_alpha   90.00
_cell.angle_beta   90.00
_cell.angle_gamma   90.00
#
_symmetry.space_group_name_H-M   'P 1'
#
loop_
_entity.id
_entity.type
_entity.pdbx_description
1 polymer ?
#
loop_
_entity_poly.entity_id
_entity_poly.type
_entity_poly.pdbx_seq_one_letter_code
_entity_poly.pdbx_strand_id
1 'polypeptide(L)'
;MAMKFTSPTPQERQSILNEYGEKYDRRIREKECEHLSSLSRSRRWVLEEEGKFPKRVPLGRNSVSWLLSDVLWWVRNPPTVENVNNPIAENQIN
;
A
#
# COMPACT_ATOMS: atom_id res chain seq x y z
N MET A 1 -17.08 10.75 -0.10
CA MET A 1 -15.83 11.49 -0.36
C MET A 1 -14.74 10.45 -0.50
N ALA A 2 -14.18 10.25 -1.69
CA ALA A 2 -13.25 9.14 -1.94
C ALA A 2 -12.01 9.25 -1.05
N MET A 3 -11.75 8.23 -0.23
CA MET A 3 -10.58 8.18 0.65
C MET A 3 -9.33 7.96 -0.19
N LYS A 4 -8.55 9.02 -0.40
CA LYS A 4 -7.27 8.98 -1.12
C LYS A 4 -6.16 8.55 -0.18
N PHE A 5 -5.13 7.90 -0.73
CA PHE A 5 -3.90 7.63 0.01
C PHE A 5 -3.23 8.95 0.40
N THR A 6 -2.92 9.07 1.69
CA THR A 6 -2.14 10.18 2.23
C THR A 6 -0.83 9.62 2.76
N SER A 7 0.28 10.18 2.30
CA SER A 7 1.60 9.75 2.75
C SER A 7 1.82 10.05 4.25
N PRO A 8 2.42 9.12 5.01
CA PRO A 8 2.71 9.31 6.42
C PRO A 8 3.78 10.39 6.65
N THR A 9 3.64 11.08 7.78
CA THR A 9 4.63 12.01 8.34
C THR A 9 5.94 11.28 8.71
N PRO A 10 7.06 11.99 8.89
CA PRO A 10 8.33 11.36 9.28
C PRO A 10 8.25 10.54 10.57
N GLN A 11 7.48 11.00 11.55
CA GLN A 11 7.28 10.31 12.83
C GLN A 11 6.48 9.02 12.65
N GLU A 12 5.40 9.06 11.86
CA GLU A 12 4.60 7.87 11.52
C GLU A 12 5.42 6.86 10.73
N ARG A 13 6.26 7.32 9.79
CA ARG A 13 7.21 6.46 9.07
C ARG A 13 8.15 5.74 10.01
N GLN A 14 8.76 6.46 10.96
CA GLN A 14 9.65 5.85 11.93
C GLN A 14 8.92 4.82 12.81
N SER A 15 7.70 5.16 13.26
CA SER A 15 6.88 4.26 14.08
C SER A 15 6.54 2.96 13.36
N ILE A 16 6.06 3.06 12.11
CA ILE A 16 5.68 1.86 11.36
C ILE A 16 6.90 1.02 10.98
N LEU A 17 8.02 1.63 10.60
CA LEU A 17 9.24 0.88 10.32
C LEU A 17 9.74 0.14 11.56
N ASN A 18 9.76 0.80 12.72
CA ASN A 18 10.16 0.16 13.98
C ASN A 18 9.28 -1.03 14.32
N GLU A 19 7.97 -0.93 14.09
CA GLU A 19 7.03 -2.00 14.40
C GLU A 19 7.20 -3.23 13.50
N TYR A 20 7.57 -3.02 12.24
CA TYR A 20 7.90 -4.10 11.31
C TYR A 20 9.36 -4.58 11.43
N GLY A 21 10.13 -4.06 12.40
CA GLY A 21 11.52 -4.45 12.65
C GLY A 21 12.53 -3.88 11.66
N GLU A 22 12.19 -2.79 10.98
CA GLU A 22 12.97 -2.20 9.91
C GLU A 22 13.80 -1.01 10.39
N LYS A 23 15.13 -1.08 10.22
CA LYS A 23 16.06 -0.07 10.74
C LYS A 23 16.03 1.25 9.96
N TYR A 24 15.73 1.20 8.67
CA TYR A 24 15.72 2.36 7.79
C TYR A 24 14.70 2.20 6.68
N ASP A 25 14.17 3.32 6.19
CA ASP A 25 13.26 3.29 5.05
C ASP A 25 14.05 2.94 3.78
N ARG A 26 13.58 1.91 3.07
CA ARG A 26 14.22 1.43 1.84
C ARG A 26 13.24 1.47 0.67
N ARG A 27 13.82 1.47 -0.52
CA ARG A 27 13.05 1.29 -1.75
C ARG A 27 12.78 -0.20 -1.98
N ILE A 28 11.50 -0.55 -2.08
CA ILE A 28 11.08 -1.91 -2.41
C ILE A 28 10.73 -2.03 -3.89
N ARG A 29 10.91 -3.23 -4.45
CA ARG A 29 10.63 -3.54 -5.86
C ARG A 29 9.28 -4.22 -6.02
N GLU A 30 8.91 -4.47 -7.28
CA GLU A 30 7.65 -5.12 -7.66
C GLU A 30 7.32 -6.35 -6.82
N LYS A 31 8.26 -7.32 -6.74
CA LYS A 31 8.03 -8.59 -6.06
C LYS A 31 7.75 -8.43 -4.56
N GLU A 32 8.45 -7.51 -3.91
CA GLU A 32 8.28 -7.23 -2.48
C GLU A 32 6.98 -6.42 -2.24
N CYS A 33 6.69 -5.46 -3.13
CA CYS A 33 5.44 -4.70 -3.09
C CYS A 33 4.21 -5.61 -3.29
N GLU A 34 4.29 -6.58 -4.21
CA GLU A 34 3.26 -7.62 -4.40
C GLU A 34 3.08 -8.46 -3.14
N HIS A 35 4.18 -8.92 -2.54
CA HIS A 35 4.13 -9.72 -1.33
C HIS A 35 3.50 -8.97 -0.15
N LEU A 36 3.88 -7.70 0.05
CA LEU A 36 3.35 -6.87 1.15
C LEU A 36 1.89 -6.47 0.94
N SER A 37 1.53 -6.03 -0.27
CA SER A 37 0.17 -5.56 -0.57
C SER A 37 -0.82 -6.68 -0.87
N SER A 38 -0.35 -7.89 -1.19
CA SER A 38 -1.15 -8.99 -1.74
C SER A 38 -1.94 -8.64 -3.01
N LEU A 39 -1.57 -7.55 -3.69
CA LEU A 39 -2.24 -7.06 -4.89
C LEU A 39 -1.43 -7.39 -6.14
N SER A 40 -2.13 -7.82 -7.19
CA SER A 40 -1.54 -7.93 -8.52
C SER A 40 -1.05 -6.57 -9.03
N ARG A 41 -0.07 -6.59 -9.95
CA ARG A 41 0.47 -5.38 -10.58
C ARG A 41 -0.64 -4.52 -11.18
N SER A 42 -1.56 -5.12 -11.93
CA SER A 42 -2.63 -4.40 -12.61
C SER A 42 -3.58 -3.74 -11.60
N ARG A 43 -3.88 -4.39 -10.47
CA ARG A 43 -4.73 -3.80 -9.42
C ARG A 43 -4.02 -2.63 -8.74
N ARG A 44 -2.74 -2.75 -8.42
CA ARG A 44 -1.94 -1.63 -7.91
C ARG A 44 -1.93 -0.47 -8.89
N TRP A 45 -1.75 -0.73 -10.19
CA TRP A 45 -1.81 0.33 -11.21
C TRP A 45 -3.14 1.07 -11.22
N VAL A 46 -4.27 0.35 -11.19
CA VAL A 46 -5.61 0.98 -11.09
C VAL A 46 -5.73 1.84 -9.83
N LEU A 47 -5.28 1.33 -8.67
CA LEU A 47 -5.35 2.09 -7.42
C LEU A 47 -4.38 3.29 -7.40
N GLU A 48 -3.23 3.21 -8.08
CA GLU A 48 -2.32 4.34 -8.27
C GLU A 48 -2.99 5.46 -9.08
N GLU A 49 -3.68 5.11 -10.18
CA GLU A 49 -4.44 6.07 -11.00
C GLU A 49 -5.62 6.67 -10.22
N GLU A 50 -6.28 5.88 -9.36
CA GLU A 50 -7.34 6.34 -8.44
C GLU A 50 -6.80 7.16 -7.25
N GLY A 51 -5.48 7.24 -7.07
CA GLY A 51 -4.85 7.91 -5.92
C GLY A 51 -5.11 7.19 -4.59
N LYS A 52 -5.41 5.89 -4.64
CA LYS A 52 -5.68 5.01 -3.50
C LYS A 52 -4.48 4.17 -3.09
N PHE A 53 -3.38 4.19 -3.84
CA PHE A 53 -2.15 3.45 -3.54
C PHE A 53 -0.92 4.39 -3.58
N PRO A 54 0.18 4.08 -2.86
CA PRO A 54 1.43 4.81 -2.97
C PRO A 54 1.93 4.98 -4.41
N LYS A 55 2.31 6.21 -4.77
CA LYS A 55 2.81 6.51 -6.11
C LYS A 55 4.15 5.81 -6.37
N ARG A 56 4.26 5.10 -7.48
CA ARG A 56 5.52 4.48 -7.92
C ARG A 56 6.58 5.52 -8.30
N VAL A 57 7.83 5.24 -7.93
CA VAL A 57 9.01 6.04 -8.29
C VAL A 57 9.84 5.27 -9.32
N PRO A 58 10.07 5.82 -10.53
CA PRO A 58 10.92 5.17 -11.52
C PRO A 58 12.36 5.11 -11.01
N LEU A 59 13.00 3.94 -11.13
CA LEU A 59 14.44 3.78 -10.90
C LEU A 59 15.21 3.56 -12.22
N GLY A 60 14.51 3.25 -13.30
CA GLY A 60 15.08 3.09 -14.64
C GLY A 60 13.99 2.82 -15.66
N ARG A 61 14.37 2.57 -16.92
CA ARG A 61 13.43 2.43 -18.05
C ARG A 61 12.29 1.45 -17.80
N ASN A 62 12.59 0.30 -17.19
CA ASN A 62 11.62 -0.78 -16.92
C ASN A 62 11.53 -1.12 -15.44
N SER A 63 11.93 -0.20 -14.56
CA SER A 63 12.09 -0.49 -13.14
C SER A 63 11.47 0.61 -12.30
N VAL A 64 10.64 0.20 -11.35
CA VAL A 64 9.97 1.10 -10.41
C VAL A 64 10.26 0.66 -8.98
N SER A 65 9.95 1.56 -8.04
CA SER A 65 10.10 1.32 -6.61
C SER A 65 9.05 2.09 -5.82
N TRP A 66 8.82 1.66 -4.59
CA TRP A 66 8.04 2.37 -3.59
C TRP A 66 8.86 2.51 -2.31
N LEU A 67 8.54 3.47 -1.45
CA LEU A 67 9.08 3.46 -0.11
C LEU A 67 8.38 2.36 0.69
N LEU A 68 9.16 1.60 1.44
CA LEU A 68 8.62 0.54 2.30
C LEU A 68 7.58 1.13 3.26
N SER A 69 7.91 2.25 3.91
CA SER A 69 7.02 2.90 4.85
C SER A 69 5.67 3.31 4.24
N ASP A 70 5.63 3.76 2.98
CA ASP A 70 4.37 4.11 2.30
C ASP A 70 3.50 2.88 2.04
N VAL A 71 4.12 1.77 1.62
CA VAL A 71 3.39 0.52 1.35
C VAL A 71 2.90 -0.11 2.64
N LEU A 72 3.71 -0.14 3.70
CA LEU A 72 3.29 -0.60 5.02
C LEU A 72 2.15 0.27 5.58
N TRP A 73 2.25 1.59 5.40
CA TRP A 73 1.20 2.52 5.84
C TRP A 73 -0.13 2.25 5.14
N TRP A 74 -0.07 2.01 3.83
CA TRP A 74 -1.24 1.62 3.04
C TRP A 74 -1.82 0.26 3.46
N VAL A 75 -0.97 -0.75 3.74
CA VAL A 75 -1.41 -2.07 4.21
C VAL A 75 -2.17 -1.97 5.53
N ARG A 76 -1.73 -1.08 6.42
CA ARG A 76 -2.42 -0.82 7.69
C ARG A 76 -3.71 -0.05 7.56
N ASN A 77 -3.76 0.88 6.61
CA ASN A 77 -4.86 1.80 6.42
C ASN A 77 -5.34 1.72 4.97
N PRO A 78 -5.82 0.54 4.50
CA PRO A 78 -6.28 0.43 3.13
C PRO A 78 -7.50 1.34 2.97
N PRO A 79 -7.57 2.15 1.90
CA PRO A 79 -8.75 2.96 1.66
C PRO A 79 -9.94 2.03 1.43
N THR A 80 -11.13 2.45 1.87
CA THR A 80 -12.36 1.71 1.62
C THR A 80 -12.51 1.49 0.12
N VAL A 81 -12.35 0.25 -0.29
CA VAL A 81 -12.56 -0.19 -1.67
C VAL A 81 -14.03 -0.55 -1.80
N GLU A 82 -14.77 0.22 -2.59
CA GLU A 82 -16.12 -0.16 -2.99
C GLU A 82 -16.04 -1.44 -3.81
N ASN A 83 -16.99 -2.36 -3.62
CA ASN A 83 -17.09 -3.62 -4.37
C ASN A 83 -16.01 -4.69 -4.04
N VAL A 84 -15.66 -4.87 -2.76
CA VAL A 84 -15.01 -6.12 -2.34
C VAL A 84 -16.08 -7.21 -2.38
N ASN A 85 -16.00 -8.11 -3.35
CA ASN A 85 -16.71 -9.37 -3.29
C ASN A 85 -16.02 -10.19 -2.17
N ASN A 86 -16.36 -9.88 -0.92
CA ASN A 86 -15.87 -10.59 0.26
C ASN A 86 -16.86 -11.72 0.54
N PRO A 87 -16.60 -12.98 0.14
CA PRO A 87 -17.50 -14.08 0.41
C PRO A 87 -17.65 -14.40 1.92
N ILE A 88 -16.88 -13.72 2.79
CA ILE A 88 -16.87 -13.92 4.25
C ILE A 88 -17.64 -12.80 5.00
N ALA A 89 -18.22 -11.82 4.29
CA ALA A 89 -18.91 -10.68 4.92
C ALA A 89 -20.41 -10.90 5.22
N GLU A 90 -20.94 -12.10 5.04
CA GLU A 90 -22.32 -12.44 5.44
C GLU A 90 -22.32 -13.49 6.54
N ASN A 91 -22.05 -13.09 7.79
CA ASN A 91 -22.65 -13.72 8.98
C ASN A 91 -22.32 -13.00 10.29
N GLN A 92 -22.48 -11.68 10.31
CA GLN A 92 -22.74 -10.97 11.57
C GLN A 92 -23.80 -9.92 11.28
N ILE A 93 -25.06 -10.27 11.52
CA ILE A 93 -26.07 -9.49 12.26
C ILE A 93 -27.40 -10.28 12.19
N ASN A 94 -27.94 -10.52 13.39
CA ASN A 94 -29.17 -11.24 13.82
C ASN A 94 -29.00 -12.73 14.12
#